data_AF-A0A3D1ZU96-F1
#
_entry.id   AF-A0A3D1ZU96-F1
#
_cell.length_a   1.000
_cell.length_b   1.000
_cell.length_c   1.000
_cell.angle_alpha   90.00
_cell.angle_beta   90.00
_cell.angle_gamma   90.00
#
_symmetry.space_group_name_H-M   'P 1'
#
loop_
_entity.id
_entity.type
_entity.pdbx_description
1 polymer ?
#
loop_
_entity_poly.entity_id
_entity_poly.type
_entity_poly.pdbx_seq_one_letter_code
_entity_poly.pdbx_strand_id
1 'polypeptide(L)'
;MTSVLSSLSIWFSGIPNGLRPYRWWVLSAALALTIFMAMGLSRFAMDVTMDSWFQEDDPVLQSLDEFRAQFGSDDGLYIVYEAKDGDVFSEASLRLVDQLTRRLKNWQDLDEATLAELGITTEEIDFLSHIKRVQSLTNVRIQVNEGDSLTSPRLV
;
A
#
# COMPACT_ATOMS: atom_id res chain seq x y z
N MET A 1 -1.39 -34.91 44.71
CA MET A 1 -1.04 -33.60 44.12
C MET A 1 0.25 -33.01 44.70
N THR A 2 0.53 -33.20 46.00
CA THR A 2 1.76 -32.69 46.67
C THR A 2 3.07 -33.31 46.16
N SER A 3 3.06 -34.62 45.84
CA SER A 3 4.23 -35.34 45.30
C SER A 3 4.72 -34.82 43.94
N VAL A 4 3.81 -34.38 43.06
CA VAL A 4 4.18 -33.86 41.74
C VAL A 4 4.83 -32.48 41.87
N LEU A 5 4.27 -31.62 42.74
CA LEU A 5 4.81 -30.29 43.02
C LEU A 5 6.19 -30.37 43.70
N SER A 6 6.40 -31.31 44.62
CA SER A 6 7.71 -31.51 45.25
C SER A 6 8.76 -32.02 44.27
N SER A 7 8.39 -32.96 43.39
CA SER A 7 9.31 -33.47 42.36
C SER A 7 9.68 -32.39 41.35
N LEU A 8 8.72 -31.54 40.96
CA LEU A 8 8.95 -30.40 40.07
C LEU A 8 9.88 -29.35 40.73
N SER A 9 9.66 -29.05 42.02
CA SER A 9 10.49 -28.11 42.78
C SER A 9 11.95 -28.57 42.89
N ILE A 10 12.17 -29.87 43.16
CA ILE A 10 13.53 -30.42 43.23
C ILE A 10 14.21 -30.35 41.86
N TRP A 11 13.48 -30.65 40.79
CA TRP A 11 13.98 -30.55 39.42
C TRP A 11 14.38 -29.12 39.06
N PHE A 12 13.50 -28.12 39.30
CA PHE A 12 13.82 -26.71 39.06
C PHE A 12 14.97 -26.19 39.91
N SER A 13 15.14 -26.71 41.14
CA SER A 13 16.24 -26.30 42.03
C SER A 13 17.63 -26.70 41.52
N GLY A 14 17.72 -27.78 40.73
CA GLY A 14 18.99 -28.28 40.17
C GLY A 14 19.45 -27.55 38.89
N ILE A 15 18.49 -26.99 38.14
CA ILE A 15 18.72 -26.32 36.85
C ILE A 15 19.70 -25.13 36.93
N PRO A 16 19.58 -24.19 37.90
CA PRO A 16 20.49 -23.06 38.00
C PRO A 16 21.95 -23.44 38.24
N ASN A 17 22.19 -24.54 38.97
CA ASN A 17 23.54 -25.01 39.26
C ASN A 17 24.18 -25.69 38.05
N GLY A 18 23.39 -26.43 37.26
CA GLY A 18 23.85 -27.05 36.01
C GLY A 18 24.10 -26.05 34.87
N LEU A 19 23.34 -24.96 34.80
CA LEU A 19 23.48 -23.91 33.77
C LEU A 19 24.59 -22.88 34.07
N ARG A 20 24.97 -22.72 35.34
CA ARG A 20 25.97 -21.74 35.81
C ARG A 20 27.31 -21.77 35.05
N PRO A 21 27.95 -22.94 34.78
CA PRO A 21 29.21 -22.98 34.02
C PRO A 21 29.03 -22.61 32.54
N TYR A 22 27.85 -22.81 31.97
CA TYR A 22 27.56 -22.57 30.55
C TYR A 22 26.82 -21.24 30.30
N ARG A 23 26.79 -20.32 31.28
CA ARG A 23 26.03 -19.06 31.22
C ARG A 23 26.20 -18.28 29.91
N TRP A 24 27.40 -18.23 29.36
CA TRP A 24 27.66 -17.53 28.10
C TRP A 24 27.03 -18.23 26.89
N TRP A 25 27.05 -19.56 26.85
CA TRP A 25 26.36 -20.32 25.80
C TRP A 25 24.84 -20.16 25.88
N VAL A 26 24.29 -20.17 27.08
CA VAL A 26 22.85 -19.96 27.31
C VAL A 26 22.44 -18.55 26.88
N LEU A 27 23.22 -17.52 27.23
CA LEU A 27 22.99 -16.14 26.81
C LEU A 27 23.11 -15.98 25.30
N SER A 28 24.15 -16.55 24.69
CA SER A 28 24.33 -16.52 23.22
C SER A 28 23.19 -17.22 22.51
N ALA A 29 22.72 -18.37 23.00
CA ALA A 29 21.59 -19.09 22.41
C ALA A 29 20.28 -18.30 22.56
N ALA A 30 20.02 -17.70 23.73
CA ALA A 30 18.85 -16.85 23.94
C ALA A 30 18.88 -15.61 23.04
N LEU A 31 20.05 -14.98 22.88
CA LEU A 31 20.23 -13.84 21.99
C LEU A 31 20.05 -14.23 20.52
N ALA A 32 20.63 -15.34 20.09
CA ALA A 32 20.48 -15.86 18.74
C ALA A 32 19.01 -16.18 18.43
N LEU A 33 18.30 -16.81 19.36
CA LEU A 33 16.86 -17.10 19.23
C LEU A 33 16.04 -15.81 19.15
N THR A 34 16.38 -14.81 19.97
CA THR A 34 15.71 -13.50 19.96
C THR A 34 15.90 -12.80 18.61
N ILE A 35 17.12 -12.78 18.08
CA ILE A 35 17.42 -12.21 16.76
C ILE A 35 16.67 -12.98 15.67
N PHE A 36 16.67 -14.31 15.72
CA PHE A 36 15.93 -15.15 14.78
C PHE A 36 14.42 -14.84 14.77
N MET A 37 13.80 -14.69 15.94
CA MET A 37 12.40 -14.28 16.04
C MET A 37 12.19 -12.83 15.53
N ALA A 38 13.12 -11.93 15.84
CA ALA A 38 13.05 -10.53 15.40
C ALA A 38 13.19 -10.37 13.87
N MET A 39 13.91 -11.26 13.19
CA MET A 39 13.97 -11.29 11.72
C MET A 39 12.57 -11.44 11.10
N GLY A 40 11.64 -12.14 11.77
CA GLY A 40 10.25 -12.27 11.32
C GLY A 40 9.46 -10.95 11.33
N LEU A 41 9.85 -9.97 12.14
CA LEU A 41 9.20 -8.65 12.17
C LEU A 41 9.33 -7.91 10.84
N SER A 42 10.37 -8.19 10.05
CA SER A 42 10.55 -7.58 8.73
C SER A 42 9.46 -7.95 7.72
N ARG A 43 8.70 -9.02 7.97
CA ARG A 43 7.57 -9.47 7.15
C ARG A 43 6.21 -9.19 7.79
N PHE A 44 6.19 -8.45 8.90
CA PHE A 44 4.94 -8.08 9.55
C PHE A 44 4.20 -7.04 8.70
N ALA A 45 3.08 -7.45 8.10
CA ALA A 45 2.15 -6.57 7.42
C ALA A 45 0.89 -6.44 8.28
N MET A 46 0.51 -5.21 8.62
CA MET A 46 -0.72 -4.92 9.33
C MET A 46 -1.75 -4.44 8.32
N ASP A 47 -2.84 -5.19 8.16
CA ASP A 47 -3.99 -4.72 7.41
C ASP A 47 -4.84 -3.82 8.35
N VAL A 48 -4.98 -2.55 7.99
CA VAL A 48 -5.77 -1.54 8.72
C VAL A 48 -7.00 -1.10 7.93
N THR A 49 -7.34 -1.82 6.86
CA THR A 49 -8.54 -1.53 6.09
C THR A 49 -9.78 -1.80 6.94
N MET A 50 -10.81 -0.97 6.80
CA MET A 50 -12.08 -1.18 7.48
C MET A 50 -12.70 -2.53 7.11
N ASP A 51 -12.44 -2.98 5.88
CA ASP A 51 -12.93 -4.22 5.30
C ASP A 51 -12.41 -5.45 6.09
N SER A 52 -11.19 -5.39 6.65
CA SER A 52 -10.62 -6.45 7.50
C SER A 52 -11.36 -6.72 8.81
N TRP A 53 -12.28 -5.82 9.22
CA TRP A 53 -13.09 -5.96 10.42
C TRP A 53 -14.36 -6.78 10.18
N PHE A 54 -14.71 -7.03 8.92
CA PHE A 54 -15.82 -7.87 8.52
C PHE A 54 -15.37 -9.33 8.34
N GLN A 55 -16.31 -10.27 8.44
CA GLN A 55 -16.00 -11.65 8.05
C GLN A 55 -15.82 -11.72 6.54
N GLU A 56 -14.92 -12.59 6.07
CA GLU A 56 -14.64 -12.77 4.63
C GLU A 56 -15.91 -13.07 3.83
N ASP A 57 -16.90 -13.76 4.42
CA ASP A 57 -18.17 -14.16 3.78
C ASP A 57 -19.36 -13.23 4.10
N ASP A 58 -19.12 -11.98 4.55
CA ASP A 58 -20.20 -11.07 4.90
C ASP A 58 -20.96 -10.57 3.65
N PRO A 59 -22.29 -10.75 3.54
CA PRO A 59 -23.08 -10.30 2.39
C PRO A 59 -23.05 -8.77 2.17
N VAL A 60 -22.75 -7.99 3.21
CA VAL A 60 -22.55 -6.54 3.11
C VAL A 60 -21.30 -6.21 2.31
N LEU A 61 -20.21 -6.97 2.52
CA LEU A 61 -18.95 -6.76 1.80
C LEU A 61 -19.10 -7.10 0.32
N GLN A 62 -19.79 -8.20 0.00
CA GLN A 62 -20.09 -8.58 -1.37
C GLN A 62 -20.91 -7.52 -2.12
N SER A 63 -21.92 -6.94 -1.44
CA SER A 63 -22.74 -5.87 -2.01
C SER A 63 -21.92 -4.59 -2.25
N LEU A 64 -20.99 -4.28 -1.35
CA LEU A 64 -20.08 -3.14 -1.46
C LEU A 64 -19.10 -3.33 -2.62
N ASP A 65 -18.54 -4.52 -2.79
CA ASP A 65 -17.64 -4.85 -3.90
C ASP A 65 -18.35 -4.80 -5.24
N GLU A 66 -19.59 -5.31 -5.34
CA GLU A 66 -20.40 -5.18 -6.54
C GLU A 66 -20.72 -3.71 -6.87
N PHE A 67 -21.01 -2.90 -5.86
CA PHE A 67 -21.20 -1.46 -6.02
C PHE A 67 -19.92 -0.79 -6.52
N ARG A 68 -18.77 -1.03 -5.88
CA ARG A 68 -17.46 -0.48 -6.29
C ARG A 68 -17.06 -0.94 -7.69
N ALA A 69 -17.39 -2.17 -8.08
CA ALA A 69 -17.14 -2.69 -9.41
C ALA A 69 -17.99 -2.00 -10.49
N GLN A 70 -19.25 -1.66 -10.18
CA GLN A 70 -20.18 -1.02 -11.12
C GLN A 70 -20.02 0.49 -11.21
N PHE A 71 -19.83 1.16 -10.07
CA PHE A 71 -19.83 2.62 -9.97
C PHE A 71 -18.43 3.22 -9.78
N GLY A 72 -17.42 2.39 -9.52
CA GLY A 72 -16.06 2.81 -9.16
C GLY A 72 -15.89 2.90 -7.64
N SER A 73 -14.65 2.73 -7.18
CA SER A 73 -14.31 2.98 -5.77
C SER A 73 -14.36 4.48 -5.45
N ASP A 74 -14.68 4.82 -4.21
CA ASP A 74 -14.50 6.15 -3.61
C ASP A 74 -13.03 6.45 -3.28
N ASP A 75 -12.16 5.44 -3.40
CA ASP A 75 -10.72 5.59 -3.22
C ASP A 75 -10.09 6.41 -4.36
N GLY A 76 -9.69 7.64 -4.02
CA GLY A 76 -8.99 8.56 -4.91
C GLY A 76 -7.55 8.82 -4.43
N LEU A 77 -6.58 8.64 -5.33
CA LEU A 77 -5.22 9.15 -5.14
C LEU A 77 -5.12 10.55 -5.73
N TYR A 78 -4.67 11.51 -4.91
CA TYR A 78 -4.43 12.88 -5.35
C TYR A 78 -2.94 13.17 -5.40
N ILE A 79 -2.44 13.56 -6.58
CA ILE A 79 -1.08 14.06 -6.77
C ILE A 79 -1.16 15.58 -6.82
N VAL A 80 -0.55 16.24 -5.83
CA VAL A 80 -0.47 17.70 -5.75
C VAL A 80 0.97 18.11 -6.06
N TYR A 81 1.15 19.05 -6.98
CA TYR A 81 2.47 19.58 -7.33
C TYR A 81 2.49 21.10 -7.22
N GLU A 82 3.68 21.65 -7.01
CA GLU A 82 3.97 23.08 -7.06
C GLU A 82 4.77 23.38 -8.32
N ALA A 83 4.32 24.36 -9.10
CA ALA A 83 5.02 24.80 -10.29
C ALA A 83 6.26 25.63 -9.88
N LYS A 84 7.44 25.29 -10.42
CA LYS A 84 8.71 25.97 -10.07
C LYS A 84 8.73 27.45 -10.46
N ASP A 85 7.97 27.79 -11.49
CA ASP A 85 7.77 29.16 -11.99
C ASP A 85 6.62 29.89 -11.26
N GLY A 86 5.93 29.23 -10.34
CA GLY A 86 4.77 29.75 -9.62
C GLY A 86 3.47 29.78 -10.44
N ASP A 87 3.51 29.36 -11.71
CA ASP A 87 2.35 29.37 -12.62
C ASP A 87 1.97 27.95 -13.05
N VAL A 88 0.90 27.44 -12.44
CA VAL A 88 0.36 26.12 -12.75
C VAL A 88 -0.31 26.04 -14.13
N PHE A 89 -0.63 27.19 -14.74
CA PHE A 89 -1.22 27.30 -16.07
C PHE A 89 -0.18 27.64 -17.14
N SER A 90 1.11 27.65 -16.81
CA SER A 90 2.16 27.82 -17.81
C SER A 90 2.18 26.66 -18.81
N GLU A 91 2.63 26.91 -20.05
CA GLU A 91 2.72 25.88 -21.08
C GLU A 91 3.56 24.69 -20.59
N ALA A 92 4.66 24.95 -19.87
CA ALA A 92 5.51 23.93 -19.30
C ALA A 92 4.75 23.07 -18.27
N SER A 93 4.05 23.69 -17.32
CA SER A 93 3.23 23.01 -16.32
C SER A 93 2.14 22.15 -16.94
N LEU A 94 1.36 22.73 -17.87
CA LEU A 94 0.26 22.04 -18.54
C LEU A 94 0.78 20.88 -19.40
N ARG A 95 1.90 21.05 -20.11
CA ARG A 95 2.52 19.99 -20.91
C ARG A 95 3.01 18.83 -20.03
N LEU A 96 3.62 19.13 -18.89
CA LEU A 96 4.05 18.09 -17.94
C LEU A 96 2.86 17.32 -17.37
N VAL A 97 1.81 18.02 -16.94
CA VAL A 97 0.59 17.39 -16.42
C VAL A 97 -0.10 16.55 -17.51
N ASP A 98 -0.16 17.03 -18.75
CA ASP A 98 -0.74 16.26 -19.88
C ASP A 98 0.07 14.99 -20.16
N GLN A 99 1.40 15.09 -20.18
CA GLN A 99 2.27 13.93 -20.37
C GLN A 99 2.11 12.90 -19.26
N LEU A 100 2.10 13.34 -17.99
CA LEU A 100 1.86 12.46 -16.85
C LEU A 100 0.48 11.79 -16.96
N THR A 101 -0.55 12.58 -17.26
CA THR A 101 -1.92 12.10 -17.42
C THR A 101 -2.00 11.03 -18.52
N ARG A 102 -1.36 11.26 -19.67
CA ARG A 102 -1.34 10.30 -20.78
C ARG A 102 -0.59 9.03 -20.43
N ARG A 103 0.58 9.13 -19.78
CA ARG A 103 1.35 7.97 -19.33
C ARG A 103 0.55 7.11 -18.35
N LEU A 104 -0.15 7.73 -17.40
CA LEU A 104 -0.99 7.01 -16.44
C LEU A 104 -2.23 6.39 -17.10
N LYS A 105 -2.82 7.02 -18.11
CA LYS A 105 -3.98 6.47 -18.82
C LYS A 105 -3.62 5.32 -19.74
N ASN A 106 -2.43 5.37 -20.34
CA ASN A 106 -1.93 4.41 -21.31
C ASN A 106 -0.76 3.62 -20.71
N TRP A 107 -0.86 3.28 -19.43
CA TRP A 107 0.24 2.64 -18.71
C TRP A 107 0.61 1.28 -19.32
N GLN A 108 -0.35 0.61 -19.99
CA GLN A 108 -0.12 -0.66 -20.68
C GLN A 108 0.81 -0.53 -21.89
N ASP A 109 0.94 0.68 -22.44
CA ASP A 109 1.76 0.95 -23.62
C ASP A 109 3.23 1.29 -23.25
N LEU A 110 3.57 1.30 -21.96
CA LEU A 110 4.93 1.57 -21.49
C LEU A 110 5.83 0.37 -21.76
N ASP A 111 6.96 0.60 -22.43
CA ASP A 111 7.94 -0.44 -22.74
C ASP A 111 8.84 -0.77 -21.55
N GLU A 112 9.42 -1.97 -21.56
CA GLU A 112 10.34 -2.43 -20.50
C GLU A 112 11.52 -1.49 -20.29
N ALA A 113 11.97 -0.80 -21.34
CA ALA A 113 13.04 0.18 -21.26
C ALA A 113 12.65 1.40 -20.40
N THR A 114 11.45 1.96 -20.62
CA THR A 114 10.94 3.06 -19.80
C THR A 114 10.72 2.61 -18.35
N LEU A 115 10.23 1.38 -18.14
CA LEU A 115 10.05 0.83 -16.78
C LEU A 115 11.37 0.70 -16.02
N ALA A 116 12.41 0.21 -16.70
CA ALA A 116 13.75 0.11 -16.14
C ALA A 116 14.34 1.48 -15.80
N GLU A 117 14.12 2.51 -16.64
CA GLU A 117 14.55 3.89 -16.36
C GLU A 117 13.86 4.46 -15.12
N LEU A 118 12.58 4.14 -14.93
CA LEU A 118 11.80 4.57 -13.77
C LEU A 118 12.07 3.73 -12.51
N GLY A 119 12.81 2.63 -12.63
CA GLY A 119 13.05 1.70 -11.53
C GLY A 119 11.80 0.94 -11.07
N ILE A 120 10.82 0.77 -11.98
CA ILE A 120 9.54 0.11 -11.71
C ILE A 120 9.60 -1.31 -12.30
N THR A 121 9.20 -2.29 -11.51
CA THR A 121 9.11 -3.70 -11.94
C THR A 121 7.80 -3.98 -12.68
N THR A 122 7.76 -5.08 -13.43
CA THR A 122 6.54 -5.52 -14.13
C THR A 122 5.40 -5.87 -13.15
N GLU A 123 5.74 -6.32 -11.93
CA GLU A 123 4.75 -6.58 -10.87
C GLU A 123 4.17 -5.28 -10.32
N GLU A 124 5.02 -4.25 -10.13
CA GLU A 124 4.58 -2.96 -9.61
C GLU A 124 3.69 -2.20 -10.61
N ILE A 125 3.93 -2.32 -11.91
CA ILE A 125 3.09 -1.64 -12.90
C ILE A 125 1.71 -2.29 -13.04
N ASP A 126 1.58 -3.59 -12.76
CA ASP A 126 0.30 -4.29 -12.83
C ASP A 126 -0.71 -3.75 -11.80
N PHE A 127 -0.26 -3.14 -10.70
CA PHE A 127 -1.13 -2.43 -9.77
C PHE A 127 -1.88 -1.26 -10.41
N LEU A 128 -1.39 -0.70 -11.52
CA LEU A 128 -2.09 0.35 -12.26
C LEU A 128 -3.34 -0.17 -12.99
N SER A 129 -3.54 -1.49 -13.09
CA SER A 129 -4.75 -2.12 -13.64
C SER A 129 -6.02 -1.79 -12.86
N HIS A 130 -5.88 -1.40 -11.60
CA HIS A 130 -6.98 -0.95 -10.76
C HIS A 130 -7.44 0.49 -11.07
N ILE A 131 -6.66 1.26 -11.84
CA ILE A 131 -7.02 2.63 -12.20
C ILE A 131 -8.19 2.62 -13.18
N LYS A 132 -9.36 3.05 -12.70
CA LYS A 132 -10.56 3.23 -13.54
C LYS A 132 -10.58 4.57 -14.26
N ARG A 133 -10.00 5.61 -13.67
CA ARG A 133 -10.09 6.99 -14.17
C ARG A 133 -8.91 7.83 -13.72
N VAL A 134 -8.32 8.58 -14.65
CA VAL A 134 -7.27 9.58 -14.39
C VAL A 134 -7.79 10.95 -14.80
N GLN A 135 -7.82 11.90 -13.86
CA GLN A 135 -8.30 13.27 -14.09
C GLN A 135 -7.23 14.30 -13.72
N SER A 136 -7.10 15.33 -14.54
CA SER A 136 -6.16 16.43 -14.34
C SER A 136 -6.69 17.72 -14.96
N LEU A 137 -5.98 18.83 -14.74
CA LEU A 137 -6.33 20.14 -15.32
C LEU A 137 -6.43 20.12 -16.85
N THR A 138 -5.71 19.22 -17.53
CA THR A 138 -5.67 19.15 -19.01
C THR A 138 -6.78 18.31 -19.62
N ASN A 139 -7.54 17.56 -18.82
CA ASN A 139 -8.62 16.70 -19.31
C ASN A 139 -9.96 16.94 -18.62
N VAL A 140 -9.99 17.75 -17.57
CA VAL A 140 -11.23 18.14 -16.89
C VAL A 140 -12.12 18.92 -17.85
N ARG A 141 -13.41 18.63 -17.79
CA ARG A 141 -14.42 19.34 -18.55
C ARG A 141 -15.14 20.33 -17.64
N ILE A 142 -15.36 21.51 -18.17
CA ILE A 142 -16.21 22.54 -17.53
C ILE A 142 -17.56 22.55 -18.22
N GLN A 143 -18.61 22.99 -17.52
CA GLN A 143 -19.90 23.26 -18.14
C GLN A 143 -19.99 24.75 -18.43
N VAL A 144 -20.26 25.09 -19.69
CA VAL A 144 -20.45 26.47 -20.13
C VAL A 144 -21.87 26.60 -20.65
N ASN A 145 -22.61 27.56 -20.11
CA ASN A 145 -23.93 27.91 -20.61
C ASN A 145 -23.77 29.09 -21.58
N GLU A 146 -24.12 28.87 -22.85
CA GLU A 146 -24.16 29.89 -23.89
C GLU A 146 -25.60 30.01 -24.43
N GLY A 147 -26.36 30.96 -23.87
CA GLY A 147 -27.76 31.20 -24.23
C GLY A 147 -28.67 30.06 -23.79
N ASP A 148 -29.20 29.31 -24.76
CA ASP A 148 -30.05 28.14 -24.53
C ASP A 148 -29.27 26.81 -24.64
N SER A 149 -27.95 26.87 -24.84
CA SER A 149 -27.08 25.71 -25.01
C SER A 149 -26.19 25.47 -23.80
N LEU A 150 -26.07 24.21 -23.40
CA LEU A 150 -25.09 23.75 -22.41
C LEU A 150 -23.98 22.98 -23.13
N THR A 151 -22.76 23.50 -23.10
CA THR A 151 -21.59 22.84 -23.69
C THR A 151 -20.65 22.34 -22.59
N SER A 152 -19.88 21.28 -22.90
CA SER A 152 -18.89 20.73 -21.96
C SER A 152 -17.48 20.65 -22.56
N PRO A 153 -16.83 21.80 -22.84
CA PRO A 153 -15.47 21.83 -23.34
C PRO A 153 -14.47 21.39 -22.26
N ARG A 154 -13.24 21.07 -22.69
CA ARG A 154 -12.12 20.92 -21.75
C ARG A 154 -11.72 22.29 -21.20
N LEU A 155 -11.19 22.31 -19.98
CA LEU A 155 -10.70 23.54 -19.36
C LEU A 155 -9.54 24.16 -20.14
N VAL A 156 -8.66 23.31 -20.68
CA VAL A 156 -7.43 23.67 -21.41
C VAL A 156 -7.33 22.82 -22.68
#